data_AF-A0A8H3WG42-F1
#
_entry.id   AF-A0A8H3WG42-F1
#
_cell.length_a   1.000
_cell.length_b   1.000
_cell.length_c   1.000
_cell.angle_alpha   90.00
_cell.angle_beta   90.00
_cell.angle_gamma   90.00
#
_symmetry.space_group_name_H-M   'P 1'
#
loop_
_entity.id
_entity.type
_entity.pdbx_description
1 polymer ?
#
loop_
_entity_poly.entity_id
_entity_poly.type
_entity_poly.pdbx_seq_one_letter_code
_entity_poly.pdbx_strand_id
1 'polypeptide(L)'
;MYLHASRPLARLSRGSPHTRHVGLRRGLASVSSASSKARLSRFETDHTIDYADLMRRIESSRKILGRPLTYAEKVLFAHADNIGDEPLHRGKTQLKIRPRRIACQDATAQMAIIQFMSAGLDSTAVPTTVHCDHLIVGRTGQDEDLPQALSTHKEVYDFLSSACKRYGMGFWKPGAGIIHQTVLENYAFPGGMMVAPTRLT
;
A
#
# COMPACT_ATOMS: atom_id res chain seq x y z
N MET A 1 0.46 37.75 45.83
CA MET A 1 1.78 37.61 46.48
C MET A 1 2.83 38.18 45.54
N TYR A 2 3.36 39.34 45.89
CA TYR A 2 4.50 39.97 45.27
C TYR A 2 5.78 39.22 45.66
N LEU A 3 6.75 39.10 44.76
CA LEU A 3 8.14 39.33 45.16
C LEU A 3 8.89 40.05 44.04
N HIS A 4 9.28 41.27 44.38
CA HIS A 4 10.12 42.18 43.63
C HIS A 4 11.58 41.87 44.00
N ALA A 5 12.49 41.85 43.04
CA ALA A 5 13.91 42.09 43.29
C ALA A 5 14.48 42.98 42.18
N SER A 6 15.40 43.87 42.55
CA SER A 6 15.59 45.18 41.94
C SER A 6 16.99 45.37 41.34
N ARG A 7 17.02 46.01 40.14
CA ARG A 7 18.01 47.01 39.62
C ARG A 7 19.44 46.53 39.25
N PRO A 8 20.26 47.29 38.48
CA PRO A 8 19.98 48.28 37.41
C PRO A 8 20.95 48.22 36.18
N LEU A 9 20.64 49.03 35.14
CA LEU A 9 21.51 49.72 34.15
C LEU A 9 22.44 48.94 33.20
N ALA A 10 22.22 49.07 31.88
CA ALA A 10 23.24 49.57 30.95
C ALA A 10 22.61 49.99 29.60
N ARG A 11 23.04 51.16 29.13
CA ARG A 11 22.60 51.87 27.92
C ARG A 11 23.32 51.31 26.70
N LEU A 12 22.61 51.29 25.57
CA LEU A 12 23.06 50.86 24.24
C LEU A 12 24.44 51.42 23.82
N SER A 13 25.35 50.54 23.38
CA SER A 13 26.42 50.89 22.45
C SER A 13 26.26 50.06 21.16
N ARG A 14 26.10 50.76 20.04
CA ARG A 14 26.03 50.21 18.69
C ARG A 14 27.35 49.51 18.31
N GLY A 15 27.27 48.24 17.92
CA GLY A 15 28.30 47.53 17.18
C GLY A 15 27.64 46.80 15.99
N SER A 16 28.02 47.19 14.77
CA SER A 16 27.59 46.58 13.51
C SER A 16 28.28 45.22 13.29
N PRO A 17 27.78 44.36 12.38
CA PRO A 17 27.88 42.90 12.49
C PRO A 17 29.14 42.33 11.84
N HIS A 18 29.68 41.28 12.44
CA HIS A 18 30.41 40.26 11.69
C HIS A 18 29.76 38.90 11.96
N THR A 19 28.63 38.66 11.28
CA THR A 19 28.06 37.34 11.12
C THR A 19 28.99 36.53 10.23
N ARG A 20 29.78 35.65 10.84
CA ARG A 20 30.41 34.53 10.12
C ARG A 20 29.27 33.65 9.59
N HIS A 21 29.08 33.65 8.28
CA HIS A 21 28.24 32.67 7.60
C HIS A 21 28.82 31.27 7.84
N VAL A 22 28.31 30.58 8.87
CA VAL A 22 28.43 29.12 8.95
C VAL A 22 27.52 28.58 7.86
N GLY A 23 28.13 28.19 6.74
CA GLY A 23 27.42 27.52 5.66
C GLY A 23 26.74 26.28 6.22
N LEU A 24 25.41 26.29 6.30
CA LEU A 24 24.60 25.09 6.48
C LEU A 24 24.84 24.19 5.27
N ARG A 25 25.84 23.31 5.37
CA ARG A 25 26.00 22.19 4.46
C ARG A 25 24.77 21.30 4.66
N ARG A 26 23.91 21.23 3.65
CA ARG A 26 22.87 20.21 3.54
C ARG A 26 23.58 18.86 3.50
N GLY A 27 23.67 18.19 4.64
CA GLY A 27 24.14 16.81 4.72
C GLY A 27 23.14 15.91 4.00
N LEU A 28 23.65 15.01 3.16
CA LEU A 28 22.88 13.90 2.63
C LEU A 28 22.31 13.09 3.80
N ALA A 29 21.07 12.61 3.66
CA ALA A 29 20.42 11.79 4.67
C ALA A 29 21.34 10.64 5.08
N SER A 30 21.77 10.63 6.34
CA SER A 30 22.51 9.50 6.90
C SER A 30 21.63 8.27 6.79
N VAL A 31 22.14 7.21 6.18
CA VAL A 31 21.47 5.91 6.14
C VAL A 31 21.35 5.45 7.60
N SER A 32 20.20 5.69 8.22
CA SER A 32 19.93 5.15 9.55
C SER A 32 19.97 3.63 9.43
N SER A 33 20.51 2.94 10.44
CA SER A 33 20.37 1.50 10.66
C SER A 33 18.92 1.10 10.95
N ALA A 34 17.96 1.70 10.24
CA ALA A 34 16.55 1.40 10.34
C ALA A 34 16.34 -0.06 9.97
N SER A 35 15.44 -0.71 10.71
CA SER A 35 14.93 -2.03 10.36
C SER A 35 14.60 -2.08 8.88
N SER A 36 15.18 -3.03 8.13
CA SER A 36 14.85 -3.24 6.72
C SER A 36 13.40 -3.69 6.52
N LYS A 37 12.75 -4.10 7.62
CA LYS A 37 11.36 -4.54 7.68
C LYS A 37 10.44 -3.37 8.02
N ALA A 38 9.44 -3.17 7.18
CA ALA A 38 8.33 -2.23 7.37
C ALA A 38 6.99 -2.96 7.23
N ARG A 39 5.95 -2.55 7.97
CA ARG A 39 4.59 -3.10 7.83
C ARG A 39 4.02 -2.77 6.45
N LEU A 40 3.20 -3.67 5.91
CA LEU A 40 2.57 -3.45 4.59
C LEU A 40 1.50 -2.34 4.62
N SER A 41 0.81 -2.18 5.74
CA SER A 41 -0.14 -1.08 5.97
C SER A 41 -0.36 -0.87 7.47
N ARG A 42 -1.23 0.10 7.81
CA ARG A 42 -1.70 0.32 9.19
C ARG A 42 -2.62 -0.81 9.68
N PHE A 43 -3.22 -1.57 8.76
CA PHE A 43 -4.23 -2.58 9.05
C PHE A 43 -3.64 -3.99 9.17
N GLU A 44 -2.53 -4.31 8.50
CA GLU A 44 -1.86 -5.60 8.67
C GLU A 44 -0.61 -5.47 9.53
N THR A 45 -0.79 -5.65 10.84
CA THR A 45 0.32 -5.58 11.81
C THR A 45 1.34 -6.68 11.64
N ASP A 46 0.90 -7.84 11.16
CA ASP A 46 1.68 -9.08 11.12
C ASP A 46 2.36 -9.29 9.75
N HIS A 47 2.05 -8.44 8.77
CA HIS A 47 2.63 -8.53 7.43
C HIS A 47 3.65 -7.42 7.21
N THR A 48 4.86 -7.81 6.82
CA THR A 48 5.96 -6.88 6.58
C THR A 48 6.61 -7.10 5.22
N ILE A 49 7.18 -6.03 4.69
CA ILE A 49 8.12 -6.07 3.56
C ILE A 49 9.54 -5.88 4.09
N ASP A 50 10.45 -6.74 3.63
CA ASP A 50 11.88 -6.61 3.87
C ASP A 50 12.57 -6.06 2.63
N TYR A 51 12.91 -4.77 2.67
CA TYR A 51 13.57 -4.11 1.55
C TYR A 51 15.00 -4.63 1.31
N ALA A 52 15.66 -5.19 2.32
CA ALA A 52 16.98 -5.81 2.13
C ALA A 52 16.86 -7.10 1.32
N ASP A 53 15.85 -7.93 1.59
CA ASP A 53 15.55 -9.11 0.75
C ASP A 53 15.16 -8.71 -0.67
N LEU A 54 14.29 -7.70 -0.81
CA LEU A 54 13.87 -7.20 -2.13
C LEU A 54 15.07 -6.74 -2.97
N MET A 55 15.97 -5.96 -2.37
CA MET A 55 17.19 -5.48 -3.06
C MET A 55 18.14 -6.63 -3.40
N ARG A 56 18.30 -7.63 -2.52
CA ARG A 56 19.09 -8.84 -2.82
C ARG A 56 18.51 -9.59 -4.02
N ARG A 57 17.20 -9.79 -4.07
CA ARG A 57 16.52 -10.46 -5.20
C ARG A 57 16.73 -9.72 -6.50
N ILE A 58 16.58 -8.39 -6.52
CA ILE A 58 16.82 -7.56 -7.70
C ILE A 58 18.26 -7.71 -8.22
N GLU A 59 19.23 -7.70 -7.32
CA GLU A 59 20.64 -7.84 -7.69
C GLU A 59 20.95 -9.24 -8.23
N SER A 60 20.38 -10.29 -7.63
CA SER A 60 20.47 -11.66 -8.16
C SER A 60 19.88 -11.76 -9.57
N SER A 61 18.67 -11.22 -9.80
CA SER A 61 18.04 -11.22 -11.13
C SER A 61 18.86 -10.44 -12.15
N ARG A 62 19.48 -9.31 -11.76
CA ARG A 62 20.37 -8.53 -12.63
C ARG A 62 21.59 -9.35 -13.06
N LYS A 63 22.21 -10.08 -12.14
CA LYS A 63 23.37 -10.94 -12.42
C LYS A 63 23.02 -12.07 -13.37
N ILE A 64 21.89 -12.75 -13.16
CA ILE A 64 21.40 -13.84 -14.01
C ILE A 64 21.15 -13.34 -15.45
N LEU A 65 20.53 -12.17 -15.59
CA LEU A 65 20.17 -11.61 -16.90
C LEU A 65 21.32 -10.89 -17.62
N GLY A 66 22.39 -10.53 -16.92
CA GLY A 66 23.57 -9.87 -17.49
C GLY A 66 23.31 -8.49 -18.12
N ARG A 67 22.21 -7.81 -17.77
CA ARG A 67 21.83 -6.51 -18.35
C ARG A 67 21.15 -5.57 -17.35
N PRO A 68 21.09 -4.26 -17.63
CA PRO A 68 20.25 -3.33 -16.87
C PRO A 68 18.77 -3.72 -16.91
N LEU A 69 18.07 -3.47 -15.80
CA LEU A 69 16.65 -3.76 -15.61
C LEU A 69 15.84 -2.46 -15.49
N THR A 70 14.67 -2.42 -16.14
CA THR A 70 13.69 -1.34 -15.91
C THR A 70 13.10 -1.42 -14.51
N TYR A 71 12.44 -0.35 -14.03
CA TYR A 71 11.79 -0.40 -12.71
C TYR A 71 10.72 -1.51 -12.64
N ALA A 72 9.88 -1.64 -13.67
CA ALA A 72 8.88 -2.69 -13.75
C ALA A 72 9.52 -4.09 -13.69
N GLU A 73 10.63 -4.31 -14.42
CA GLU A 73 11.39 -5.56 -14.34
C GLU A 73 11.96 -5.83 -12.95
N LYS A 74 12.49 -4.81 -12.27
CA LYS A 74 12.99 -4.96 -10.89
C LYS A 74 11.88 -5.43 -9.96
N VAL A 75 10.70 -4.79 -10.00
CA VAL A 75 9.57 -5.17 -9.13
C VAL A 75 9.06 -6.56 -9.50
N LEU A 76 8.88 -6.84 -10.80
CA LEU A 76 8.39 -8.13 -11.30
C LEU A 76 9.31 -9.27 -10.89
N PHE A 77 10.61 -9.12 -11.13
CA PHE A 77 11.60 -10.14 -10.85
C PHE A 77 11.87 -10.33 -9.36
N ALA A 78 11.74 -9.28 -8.56
CA ALA A 78 11.83 -9.41 -7.11
C ALA A 78 10.70 -10.25 -6.50
N HIS A 79 9.59 -10.44 -7.22
CA HIS A 79 8.43 -11.23 -6.79
C HIS A 79 8.27 -12.54 -7.57
N ALA A 80 9.21 -12.91 -8.44
CA ALA A 80 9.16 -14.15 -9.19
C ALA A 80 9.95 -15.27 -8.49
N ASP A 81 9.49 -16.51 -8.64
CA ASP A 81 10.16 -17.70 -8.07
C ASP A 81 11.13 -18.39 -9.04
N ASN A 82 10.86 -18.33 -10.35
CA ASN A 82 11.50 -19.16 -11.37
C ASN A 82 12.50 -18.39 -12.24
N ILE A 83 13.27 -17.47 -11.65
CA ILE A 83 14.30 -16.73 -12.40
C ILE A 83 15.55 -17.57 -12.53
N GLY A 84 15.91 -17.90 -13.78
CA GLY A 84 17.10 -18.67 -14.11
C GLY A 84 16.81 -20.10 -14.57
N ASP A 85 15.58 -20.59 -14.41
CA ASP A 85 15.16 -21.92 -14.86
C ASP A 85 15.20 -22.03 -16.39
N GLU A 86 14.78 -20.96 -17.09
CA GLU A 86 14.76 -20.86 -18.54
C GLU A 86 15.18 -19.47 -19.01
N PRO A 87 15.67 -19.32 -20.26
CA PRO A 87 15.90 -18.02 -20.87
C PRO A 87 14.64 -17.15 -20.85
N LEU A 88 14.75 -15.97 -20.22
CA LEU A 88 13.65 -15.02 -20.09
C LEU A 88 13.49 -14.17 -21.35
N HIS A 89 12.42 -14.43 -22.10
CA HIS A 89 12.04 -13.66 -23.28
C HIS A 89 10.76 -12.86 -22.98
N ARG A 90 10.85 -11.52 -23.09
CA ARG A 90 9.69 -10.64 -22.91
C ARG A 90 8.56 -11.02 -23.86
N GLY A 91 7.33 -11.09 -23.34
CA GLY A 91 6.14 -11.47 -24.11
C GLY A 91 6.03 -12.95 -24.47
N LYS A 92 6.99 -13.79 -24.08
CA LYS A 92 6.96 -15.24 -24.33
C LYS A 92 7.00 -16.05 -23.05
N THR A 93 7.94 -15.74 -22.15
CA THR A 93 8.14 -16.54 -20.93
C THR A 93 7.09 -16.21 -19.88
N GLN A 94 6.48 -17.26 -19.31
CA GLN A 94 5.54 -17.13 -18.19
C GLN A 94 6.30 -17.13 -16.86
N LEU A 95 6.07 -16.11 -16.05
CA LEU A 95 6.67 -15.98 -14.73
C LEU A 95 5.71 -16.46 -13.66
N LYS A 96 6.24 -17.22 -12.70
CA LYS A 96 5.53 -17.58 -11.47
C LYS A 96 5.75 -16.45 -10.46
N ILE A 97 4.77 -15.56 -10.36
CA ILE A 97 4.84 -14.37 -9.49
C ILE A 97 4.09 -14.59 -8.18
N ARG A 98 4.58 -13.97 -7.11
CA ARG A 98 3.97 -13.94 -5.78
C ARG A 98 3.58 -12.50 -5.41
N PRO A 99 2.34 -12.08 -5.71
CA PRO A 99 1.83 -10.81 -5.21
C PRO A 99 1.88 -10.76 -3.68
N ARG A 100 2.05 -9.56 -3.12
CA ARG A 100 2.07 -9.32 -1.68
C ARG A 100 0.69 -8.97 -1.11
N ARG A 101 -0.28 -8.63 -1.97
CA ARG A 101 -1.65 -8.26 -1.61
C ARG A 101 -2.60 -8.49 -2.77
N ILE A 102 -3.86 -8.76 -2.44
CA ILE A 102 -5.00 -8.69 -3.35
C ILE A 102 -5.96 -7.55 -2.93
N ALA A 103 -6.51 -6.83 -3.90
CA ALA A 103 -7.59 -5.87 -3.66
C ALA A 103 -8.73 -6.10 -4.67
N CYS A 104 -9.92 -6.45 -4.18
CA CYS A 104 -11.10 -6.72 -4.99
C CYS A 104 -12.12 -5.59 -4.81
N GLN A 105 -12.85 -5.28 -5.89
CA GLN A 105 -14.04 -4.43 -5.83
C GLN A 105 -15.30 -5.30 -5.84
N ASP A 106 -16.39 -4.82 -5.26
CA ASP A 106 -17.62 -5.59 -4.97
C ASP A 106 -18.25 -6.28 -6.18
N ALA A 107 -18.19 -5.71 -7.39
CA ALA A 107 -18.72 -6.35 -8.60
C ALA A 107 -17.91 -7.59 -9.04
N THR A 108 -16.62 -7.70 -8.73
CA THR A 108 -15.80 -8.89 -9.04
C THR A 108 -15.50 -9.75 -7.81
N ALA A 109 -15.55 -9.17 -6.61
CA ALA A 109 -15.29 -9.86 -5.35
C ALA A 109 -16.29 -11.00 -5.12
N GLN A 110 -17.55 -10.84 -5.52
CA GLN A 110 -18.59 -11.86 -5.35
C GLN A 110 -18.15 -13.21 -5.92
N MET A 111 -17.81 -13.24 -7.21
CA MET A 111 -17.41 -14.47 -7.88
C MET A 111 -16.04 -14.97 -7.40
N ALA A 112 -15.09 -14.06 -7.17
CA ALA A 112 -13.76 -14.44 -6.67
C ALA A 112 -13.85 -15.14 -5.30
N ILE A 113 -14.70 -14.65 -4.41
CA ILE A 113 -14.91 -15.25 -3.09
C ILE A 113 -15.65 -16.58 -3.22
N ILE A 114 -16.68 -16.70 -4.05
CA ILE A 114 -17.38 -17.99 -4.25
C ILE A 114 -16.42 -19.08 -4.76
N GLN A 115 -15.51 -18.73 -5.67
CA GLN A 115 -14.48 -19.66 -6.14
C GLN A 115 -13.48 -20.00 -5.02
N PHE A 116 -13.08 -19.01 -4.22
CA PHE A 116 -12.23 -19.22 -3.04
C PHE A 116 -12.89 -20.14 -2.00
N MET A 117 -14.18 -19.96 -1.74
CA MET A 117 -14.98 -20.82 -0.86
C MET A 117 -15.01 -22.26 -1.38
N SER A 118 -15.22 -22.43 -2.69
CA SER A 118 -15.23 -23.74 -3.35
C SER A 118 -13.88 -24.44 -3.33
N ALA A 119 -12.78 -23.68 -3.22
CA ALA A 119 -11.43 -24.25 -3.08
C ALA A 119 -11.18 -24.88 -1.70
N GLY A 120 -12.09 -24.70 -0.72
CA GLY A 120 -11.99 -25.31 0.60
C GLY A 120 -10.85 -24.77 1.48
N LEU A 121 -10.38 -23.55 1.20
CA LEU A 121 -9.33 -22.90 1.98
C LEU A 121 -9.90 -22.17 3.20
N ASP A 122 -9.19 -22.22 4.32
CA ASP A 122 -9.65 -21.62 5.59
C ASP A 122 -9.48 -20.09 5.63
N SER A 123 -8.45 -19.54 4.99
CA SER A 123 -8.15 -18.11 4.99
C SER A 123 -7.25 -17.70 3.82
N THR A 124 -7.24 -16.41 3.49
CA THR A 124 -6.39 -15.89 2.40
C THR A 124 -4.90 -15.95 2.75
N ALA A 125 -4.07 -16.41 1.81
CA ALA A 125 -2.63 -16.55 2.00
C ALA A 125 -1.85 -15.22 2.03
N VAL A 126 -2.44 -14.16 1.46
CA VAL A 126 -1.88 -12.80 1.48
C VAL A 126 -2.98 -11.82 1.88
N PRO A 127 -2.62 -10.65 2.45
CA PRO A 127 -3.61 -9.63 2.79
C PRO A 127 -4.52 -9.33 1.60
N THR A 128 -5.81 -9.42 1.85
CA THR A 128 -6.84 -9.28 0.83
C THR A 128 -7.91 -8.32 1.34
N THR A 129 -8.32 -7.36 0.51
CA THR A 129 -9.37 -6.39 0.87
C THR A 129 -10.46 -6.35 -0.18
N VAL A 130 -11.71 -6.27 0.24
CA VAL A 130 -12.88 -6.00 -0.62
C VAL A 130 -13.36 -4.57 -0.42
N HIS A 131 -13.64 -3.88 -1.52
CA HIS A 131 -14.11 -2.49 -1.54
C HIS A 131 -15.49 -2.39 -2.18
N CYS A 132 -16.46 -1.80 -1.47
CA CYS A 132 -17.83 -1.65 -1.94
C CYS A 132 -18.06 -0.28 -2.60
N ASP A 133 -17.71 -0.16 -3.87
CA ASP A 133 -17.75 1.09 -4.63
C ASP A 133 -18.50 1.01 -5.97
N HIS A 134 -18.82 -0.17 -6.52
CA HIS A 134 -19.47 -0.28 -7.84
C HIS A 134 -20.99 -0.45 -7.77
N LEU A 135 -21.56 -0.78 -6.60
CA LEU A 135 -22.99 -1.03 -6.45
C LEU A 135 -23.79 0.21 -5.98
N ILE A 136 -23.14 1.37 -5.84
CA ILE A 136 -23.83 2.63 -5.56
C ILE A 136 -24.07 3.35 -6.88
N VAL A 137 -25.33 3.62 -7.20
CA VAL A 137 -25.72 4.35 -8.41
C VAL A 137 -25.87 5.83 -8.07
N GLY A 138 -25.04 6.67 -8.67
CA GLY A 138 -25.17 8.13 -8.51
C GLY A 138 -26.34 8.66 -9.33
N ARG A 139 -27.37 9.20 -8.67
CA ARG A 139 -28.55 9.77 -9.33
C ARG A 139 -29.01 11.08 -8.70
N THR A 140 -29.34 11.08 -7.41
CA THR A 140 -29.92 12.26 -6.72
C THR A 140 -28.97 12.87 -5.69
N GLY A 141 -27.85 12.22 -5.40
CA GLY A 141 -26.83 12.69 -4.47
C GLY A 141 -26.61 11.71 -3.33
N GLN A 142 -25.47 11.83 -2.64
CA GLN A 142 -25.00 10.87 -1.65
C GLN A 142 -26.04 10.55 -0.56
N ASP A 143 -26.74 11.57 -0.06
CA ASP A 143 -27.68 11.43 1.07
C ASP A 143 -28.88 10.53 0.73
N GLU A 144 -29.24 10.43 -0.56
CA GLU A 144 -30.31 9.56 -1.05
C GLU A 144 -29.76 8.26 -1.65
N ASP A 145 -28.71 8.36 -2.47
CA ASP A 145 -28.16 7.25 -3.23
C ASP A 145 -27.53 6.16 -2.33
N LEU A 146 -26.84 6.55 -1.25
CA LEU A 146 -26.18 5.59 -0.35
C LEU A 146 -27.20 4.75 0.46
N PRO A 147 -28.20 5.32 1.15
CA PRO A 147 -29.26 4.54 1.79
C PRO A 147 -30.01 3.65 0.80
N GLN A 148 -30.30 4.15 -0.41
CA GLN A 148 -30.94 3.35 -1.45
C GLN A 148 -30.09 2.15 -1.86
N ALA A 149 -28.78 2.34 -2.08
CA ALA A 149 -27.87 1.25 -2.41
C ALA A 149 -27.76 0.22 -1.28
N LEU A 150 -27.69 0.67 -0.02
CA LEU A 150 -27.67 -0.20 1.17
C LEU A 150 -28.92 -1.07 1.27
N SER A 151 -30.09 -0.54 0.90
CA SER A 151 -31.33 -1.31 0.86
C SER A 151 -31.38 -2.26 -0.35
N THR A 152 -30.98 -1.78 -1.53
CA THR A 152 -31.13 -2.50 -2.80
C THR A 152 -30.15 -3.67 -2.91
N HIS A 153 -28.91 -3.49 -2.45
CA HIS A 153 -27.83 -4.47 -2.55
C HIS A 153 -27.47 -5.08 -1.19
N LYS A 154 -28.42 -5.05 -0.24
CA LYS A 154 -28.22 -5.55 1.13
C LYS A 154 -27.66 -6.97 1.17
N GLU A 155 -28.23 -7.87 0.37
CA GLU A 155 -27.80 -9.28 0.31
C GLU A 155 -26.33 -9.41 -0.09
N VAL A 156 -25.90 -8.64 -1.10
CA VAL A 156 -24.52 -8.66 -1.57
C VAL A 156 -23.57 -8.12 -0.50
N TYR A 157 -23.92 -7.01 0.15
CA TYR A 157 -23.09 -6.44 1.22
C TYR A 157 -23.00 -7.35 2.44
N ASP A 158 -24.09 -8.00 2.82
CA ASP A 158 -24.11 -8.97 3.92
C ASP A 158 -23.26 -10.21 3.58
N PHE A 159 -23.37 -10.71 2.34
CA PHE A 159 -22.52 -11.80 1.85
C PHE A 159 -21.03 -11.40 1.89
N LEU A 160 -20.65 -10.28 1.30
CA LEU A 160 -19.25 -9.84 1.25
C LEU A 160 -18.69 -9.59 2.65
N SER A 161 -19.44 -8.91 3.52
CA SER A 161 -19.04 -8.63 4.90
C SER A 161 -18.82 -9.92 5.70
N SER A 162 -19.77 -10.86 5.63
CA SER A 162 -19.67 -12.14 6.33
C SER A 162 -18.54 -13.03 5.80
N ALA A 163 -18.37 -13.10 4.47
CA ALA A 163 -17.29 -13.85 3.85
C ALA A 163 -15.92 -13.25 4.17
N CYS A 164 -15.77 -11.92 4.11
CA CYS A 164 -14.53 -11.25 4.47
C CYS A 164 -14.14 -11.58 5.91
N LYS A 165 -15.09 -11.50 6.85
CA LYS A 165 -14.87 -11.87 8.24
C LYS A 165 -14.47 -13.35 8.40
N ARG A 166 -15.11 -14.27 7.66
CA ARG A 166 -14.81 -15.71 7.71
C ARG A 166 -13.39 -16.02 7.24
N TYR A 167 -12.94 -15.40 6.15
CA TYR A 167 -11.68 -15.75 5.49
C TYR A 167 -10.50 -14.83 5.81
N GLY A 168 -10.67 -13.91 6.76
CA GLY A 168 -9.61 -12.98 7.18
C GLY A 168 -9.32 -11.86 6.17
N MET A 169 -10.31 -11.46 5.38
CA MET A 169 -10.19 -10.36 4.42
C MET A 169 -10.63 -9.03 5.06
N GLY A 170 -9.99 -7.93 4.69
CA GLY A 170 -10.47 -6.58 5.02
C GLY A 170 -11.72 -6.21 4.21
N PHE A 171 -12.64 -5.47 4.83
CA PHE A 171 -13.90 -5.06 4.21
C PHE A 171 -14.10 -3.54 4.31
N TRP A 172 -14.00 -2.85 3.18
CA TRP A 172 -14.33 -1.44 3.05
C TRP A 172 -15.81 -1.30 2.67
N LYS A 173 -16.59 -0.81 3.64
CA LYS A 173 -18.05 -0.71 3.56
C LYS A 173 -18.51 0.21 2.40
N PRO A 174 -19.78 0.08 1.96
CA PRO A 174 -20.36 1.00 0.99
C PRO A 174 -20.21 2.46 1.47
N GLY A 175 -19.74 3.32 0.56
CA GLY A 175 -19.48 4.73 0.85
C GLY A 175 -18.10 5.03 1.46
N ALA A 176 -17.23 4.03 1.65
CA ALA A 176 -15.88 4.25 2.18
C ALA A 176 -14.90 4.86 1.15
N GLY A 177 -15.26 4.87 -0.13
CA GLY A 177 -14.47 5.46 -1.22
C GLY A 177 -14.16 4.46 -2.34
N ILE A 178 -13.66 5.00 -3.45
CA ILE A 178 -13.28 4.24 -4.65
C ILE A 178 -12.03 3.40 -4.35
N ILE A 179 -12.02 2.14 -4.78
CA ILE A 179 -10.95 1.16 -4.50
C ILE A 179 -9.54 1.71 -4.75
N HIS A 180 -9.32 2.37 -5.89
CA HIS A 180 -7.99 2.87 -6.26
C HIS A 180 -7.53 4.03 -5.38
N GLN A 181 -8.46 4.87 -4.90
CA GLN A 181 -8.14 5.94 -3.96
C GLN A 181 -7.78 5.36 -2.59
N THR A 182 -8.63 4.48 -2.07
CA THR A 182 -8.41 3.80 -0.80
C THR A 182 -7.10 3.01 -0.81
N VAL A 183 -6.78 2.34 -1.93
CA VAL A 183 -5.51 1.63 -2.13
C VAL A 183 -4.33 2.58 -2.11
N LEU A 184 -4.39 3.69 -2.85
CA LEU A 184 -3.29 4.64 -2.90
C LEU A 184 -2.99 5.25 -1.52
N GLU A 185 -4.04 5.56 -0.76
CA GLU A 185 -3.91 6.21 0.56
C GLU A 185 -3.42 5.25 1.66
N ASN A 186 -3.76 3.96 1.57
CA ASN A 186 -3.60 3.04 2.69
C ASN A 186 -2.68 1.85 2.43
N TYR A 187 -2.53 1.43 1.17
CA TYR A 187 -2.00 0.12 0.82
C TYR A 187 -0.87 0.13 -0.22
N ALA A 188 -0.77 1.18 -1.03
CA ALA A 188 0.26 1.31 -2.04
C ALA A 188 1.58 1.77 -1.43
N PHE A 189 2.68 1.14 -1.84
CA PHE A 189 4.03 1.53 -1.45
C PHE A 189 5.04 1.17 -2.55
N PRO A 190 6.20 1.86 -2.63
CA PRO A 190 7.21 1.58 -3.64
C PRO A 190 7.75 0.15 -3.54
N GLY A 191 7.85 -0.52 -4.69
CA GLY A 191 8.30 -1.90 -4.78
C GLY A 191 7.25 -2.96 -4.43
N GLY A 192 6.03 -2.58 -4.03
CA GLY A 192 4.95 -3.51 -3.77
C GLY A 192 4.37 -4.11 -5.05
N MET A 193 4.00 -5.39 -5.01
CA MET A 193 3.22 -6.06 -6.05
C MET A 193 1.82 -6.38 -5.52
N MET A 194 0.80 -5.80 -6.16
CA MET A 194 -0.61 -6.02 -5.86
C MET A 194 -1.32 -6.51 -7.13
N VAL A 195 -2.23 -7.46 -6.98
CA VAL A 195 -3.15 -7.86 -8.05
C VAL A 195 -4.56 -7.46 -7.65
N ALA A 196 -5.26 -6.84 -8.59
CA ALA A 196 -6.63 -6.39 -8.38
C ALA A 196 -7.48 -6.84 -9.59
N PRO A 197 -8.48 -7.71 -9.40
CA PRO A 197 -9.44 -8.03 -10.46
C PRO A 197 -10.43 -6.86 -10.59
N THR A 198 -9.97 -5.73 -11.12
CA THR A 198 -10.79 -4.54 -11.39
C THR A 198 -11.03 -4.42 -12.88
N ARG A 199 -12.27 -4.15 -13.29
CA ARG A 199 -12.56 -3.73 -14.66
C ARG A 199 -12.51 -2.21 -14.67
N LEU A 200 -11.58 -1.63 -15.45
CA LEU A 200 -11.65 -0.21 -15.76
C LEU A 200 -12.84 -0.04 -16.72
N THR A 201 -13.96 0.46 -16.19
CA THR A 201 -15.12 0.87 -16.98
C THR A 201 -14.94 2.27 -17.53
#